data_AF-A0A6N2KT44-F1
#
_entry.id   AF-A0A6N2KT44-F1
#
_cell.length_a   1.000
_cell.length_b   1.000
_cell.length_c   1.000
_cell.angle_alpha   90.00
_cell.angle_beta   90.00
_cell.angle_gamma   90.00
#
_symmetry.space_group_name_H-M   'P 1'
#
loop_
_entity.id
_entity.type
_entity.pdbx_description
1 polymer ?
#
loop_
_entity_poly.entity_id
_entity_poly.type
_entity_poly.pdbx_seq_one_letter_code
_entity_poly.pdbx_strand_id
1 'polypeptide(L)'
;MKSLRQFKKELNLPATAKSYLSHKTLLKNSEILFGLGSPSSKETLLPNSNFWPPLIEVADTQELPPVLVERYNAAGGEATALCGIFPEVRRAWASVDNSLFLWRFDKWDGQCPEYSEEQAICAVGLAKSKPGVFVEAIQYLLVLSTPVELVLVGVCCSGSGDGVDPYAEVSLQPLPEYTVPSDGVSMTCIACTDRGRIFLSGRDGHIYELHYTTGSGWHKRCRKVCLTSGLGSVGCTKCVQVWSC
;
A
#
# COMPACT_ATOMS: atom_id res chain seq x y z
N MET A 1 -1.80 3.95 -6.75
CA MET A 1 -1.03 2.69 -6.87
C MET A 1 -0.29 2.68 -8.20
N LYS A 2 0.92 2.11 -8.27
CA LYS A 2 1.68 2.02 -9.53
C LYS A 2 1.36 0.71 -10.24
N SER A 3 1.41 0.69 -11.57
CA SER A 3 1.33 -0.56 -12.35
C SER A 3 2.60 -1.39 -12.14
N LEU A 4 2.47 -2.73 -12.12
CA LEU A 4 3.62 -3.65 -12.04
C LEU A 4 4.66 -3.41 -13.15
N ARG A 5 4.23 -2.99 -14.35
CA ARG A 5 5.15 -2.59 -15.45
C ARG A 5 6.02 -1.40 -15.05
N GLN A 6 5.43 -0.42 -14.38
CA GLN A 6 6.13 0.77 -13.93
C GLN A 6 7.03 0.47 -12.74
N PHE A 7 6.60 -0.42 -11.84
CA PHE A 7 7.42 -0.90 -10.73
C PHE A 7 8.64 -1.70 -11.21
N LYS A 8 8.46 -2.64 -12.17
CA LYS A 8 9.57 -3.38 -12.81
C LYS A 8 10.53 -2.44 -13.53
N LYS A 9 10.02 -1.40 -14.20
CA LYS A 9 10.84 -0.36 -14.83
C LYS A 9 11.61 0.47 -13.79
N GLU A 10 10.99 0.80 -12.66
CA GLU A 10 11.62 1.55 -11.56
C GLU A 10 12.69 0.74 -10.81
N LEU A 11 12.52 -0.57 -10.67
CA LEU A 11 13.55 -1.47 -10.13
C LEU A 11 14.75 -1.64 -11.07
N ASN A 12 14.54 -1.58 -12.39
CA ASN A 12 15.56 -1.78 -13.43
C ASN A 12 16.28 -0.50 -13.92
N LEU A 13 16.01 0.68 -13.32
CA LEU A 13 16.70 1.91 -13.71
C LEU A 13 18.10 2.00 -13.06
N PRO A 14 19.13 2.49 -13.80
CA PRO A 14 20.47 2.69 -13.24
C PRO A 14 20.42 3.65 -12.04
N ALA A 15 21.32 3.43 -11.07
CA ALA A 15 21.30 4.09 -9.75
C ALA A 15 21.18 5.64 -9.81
N THR A 16 21.69 6.27 -10.86
CA THR A 16 21.58 7.70 -11.13
C THR A 16 20.14 8.19 -11.35
N ALA A 17 19.23 7.36 -11.87
CA ALA A 17 17.82 7.72 -12.08
C ALA A 17 16.94 7.54 -10.83
N LYS A 18 17.39 6.76 -9.82
CA LYS A 18 16.74 6.69 -8.50
C LYS A 18 16.84 8.01 -7.73
N SER A 19 17.85 8.85 -8.02
CA SER A 19 18.04 10.16 -7.39
C SER A 19 16.84 11.11 -7.57
N TYR A 20 16.20 11.10 -8.74
CA TYR A 20 15.05 11.96 -9.05
C TYR A 20 13.75 11.52 -8.36
N LEU A 21 13.60 10.23 -8.03
CA LEU A 21 12.42 9.69 -7.33
C LEU A 21 12.55 9.81 -5.80
N SER A 22 13.76 9.76 -5.26
CA SER A 22 14.01 9.96 -3.82
C SER A 22 13.90 11.44 -3.40
N HIS A 23 14.34 12.37 -4.25
CA HIS A 23 14.37 13.81 -3.94
C HIS A 23 12.98 14.48 -3.83
N LYS A 24 11.90 13.82 -4.29
CA LYS A 24 10.51 14.30 -4.06
C LYS A 24 9.87 13.74 -2.79
N THR A 25 10.47 12.76 -2.14
CA THR A 25 9.85 12.01 -1.04
C THR A 25 10.41 12.40 0.34
N LEU A 26 11.58 13.05 0.42
CA LEU A 26 12.26 13.34 1.70
C LEU A 26 12.31 14.82 2.14
N LEU A 27 11.71 15.78 1.40
CA LEU A 27 11.75 17.21 1.75
C LEU A 27 10.41 17.80 2.26
N LYS A 28 9.57 17.00 2.91
CA LYS A 28 8.41 17.54 3.63
C LYS A 28 8.38 17.00 5.04
N ASN A 29 9.31 17.48 5.89
CA ASN A 29 9.14 17.65 7.35
C ASN A 29 10.41 18.22 8.01
N SER A 30 10.81 19.44 7.65
CA SER A 30 11.52 20.33 8.59
C SER A 30 11.13 21.78 8.30
N GLU A 31 10.63 22.46 9.32
CA GLU A 31 10.23 23.86 9.28
C GLU A 31 11.44 24.81 9.24
N ILE A 32 11.27 25.91 8.49
CA ILE A 32 11.60 27.32 8.81
C ILE A 32 12.98 27.62 9.44
N LEU A 33 13.86 28.31 8.69
CA LEU A 33 14.46 29.58 9.13
C LEU A 33 15.03 30.44 7.97
N PHE A 34 14.66 31.72 8.04
CA PHE A 34 15.02 32.97 7.34
C PHE A 34 16.24 33.07 6.39
N GLY A 35 16.05 33.86 5.32
CA GLY A 35 17.14 34.55 4.62
C GLY A 35 16.70 35.26 3.34
N LEU A 36 16.53 36.58 3.42
CA LEU A 36 16.09 37.51 2.36
C LEU A 36 17.05 37.55 1.15
N GLY A 37 16.49 37.83 -0.04
CA GLY A 37 17.18 38.59 -1.09
C GLY A 37 17.47 37.84 -2.40
N SER A 38 16.74 38.19 -3.45
CA SER A 38 17.32 38.28 -4.81
C SER A 38 17.91 39.71 -4.98
N PRO A 39 18.76 40.05 -5.97
CA PRO A 39 19.05 39.32 -7.21
C PRO A 39 20.55 39.35 -7.67
N SER A 40 20.80 38.79 -8.86
CA SER A 40 21.92 39.09 -9.78
C SER A 40 23.16 38.18 -9.73
N SER A 41 23.22 37.30 -10.74
CA SER A 41 24.38 37.01 -11.61
C SER A 41 25.77 37.00 -10.97
N LYS A 42 26.38 35.80 -10.91
CA LYS A 42 27.71 35.51 -11.48
C LYS A 42 27.97 34.01 -11.35
N GLU A 43 27.95 33.32 -12.49
CA GLU A 43 28.53 31.98 -12.61
C GLU A 43 29.99 32.06 -12.18
N THR A 44 30.28 31.56 -10.98
CA THR A 44 31.64 31.36 -10.51
C THR A 44 31.91 29.87 -10.63
N LEU A 45 32.82 29.52 -11.53
CA LEU A 45 33.26 28.18 -11.86
C LEU A 45 33.65 27.42 -10.59
N LEU A 46 32.82 26.46 -10.16
CA LEU A 46 33.22 25.51 -9.12
C LEU A 46 34.03 24.37 -9.76
N PRO A 47 35.19 24.01 -9.20
CA PRO A 47 36.01 22.92 -9.70
C PRO A 47 35.32 21.58 -9.43
N ASN A 48 35.21 20.73 -10.47
CA ASN A 48 34.87 19.30 -10.47
C ASN A 48 33.91 18.79 -9.38
N SER A 49 32.65 18.63 -9.75
CA SER A 49 31.48 18.23 -8.95
C SER A 49 31.47 16.76 -8.49
N ASN A 50 32.50 16.27 -7.78
CA ASN A 50 32.57 14.89 -7.28
C ASN A 50 32.83 14.74 -5.76
N PHE A 51 32.57 15.77 -4.94
CA PHE A 51 32.97 15.76 -3.51
C PHE A 51 31.88 15.41 -2.49
N TRP A 52 30.70 14.96 -2.91
CA TRP A 52 29.68 14.45 -1.99
C TRP A 52 29.36 13.00 -2.34
N PRO A 53 29.65 12.00 -1.46
CA PRO A 53 29.14 10.66 -1.68
C PRO A 53 27.61 10.71 -1.73
N PRO A 54 26.96 9.86 -2.54
CA PRO A 54 25.51 9.81 -2.56
C PRO A 54 25.01 9.54 -1.14
N LEU A 55 24.02 10.31 -0.68
CA LEU A 55 23.46 10.20 0.68
C LEU A 55 22.90 8.80 0.98
N ILE A 56 22.62 8.01 -0.06
CA ILE A 56 22.03 6.67 -0.01
C ILE A 56 22.67 5.83 -1.11
N GLU A 57 23.14 4.64 -0.75
CA GLU A 57 23.56 3.60 -1.69
C GLU A 57 22.51 2.49 -1.78
N VAL A 58 22.33 1.92 -2.97
CA VAL A 58 21.45 0.75 -3.14
C VAL A 58 22.18 -0.45 -2.54
N ALA A 59 21.69 -0.93 -1.41
CA ALA A 59 22.28 -2.07 -0.72
C ALA A 59 22.03 -3.40 -1.47
N ASP A 60 20.81 -3.61 -1.97
CA ASP A 60 20.43 -4.86 -2.64
C ASP A 60 19.32 -4.63 -3.69
N THR A 61 19.17 -5.58 -4.61
CA THR A 61 18.09 -5.62 -5.60
C THR A 61 17.61 -7.06 -5.78
N GLN A 62 16.32 -7.27 -5.57
CA GLN A 62 15.68 -8.58 -5.66
C GLN A 62 14.73 -8.64 -6.86
N GLU A 63 14.75 -9.76 -7.58
CA GLU A 63 13.81 -10.03 -8.66
C GLU A 63 12.40 -10.35 -8.12
N LEU A 64 11.38 -10.14 -8.96
CA LEU A 64 10.01 -10.51 -8.63
C LEU A 64 9.88 -12.04 -8.55
N PRO A 65 9.03 -12.58 -7.64
CA PRO A 65 8.77 -14.02 -7.56
C PRO A 65 8.36 -14.61 -8.92
N PRO A 66 8.92 -15.77 -9.32
CA PRO A 66 8.60 -16.39 -10.61
C PRO A 66 7.10 -16.63 -10.82
N VAL A 67 6.40 -17.09 -9.79
CA VAL A 67 4.94 -17.34 -9.84
C VAL A 67 4.13 -16.09 -10.21
N LEU A 68 4.54 -14.91 -9.72
CA LEU A 68 3.91 -13.64 -10.06
C LEU A 68 4.17 -13.28 -11.53
N VAL A 69 5.40 -13.49 -12.00
CA VAL A 69 5.79 -13.21 -13.39
C VAL A 69 5.04 -14.12 -14.35
N GLU A 70 4.94 -15.41 -14.03
CA GLU A 70 4.18 -16.39 -14.80
C GLU A 70 2.70 -16.02 -14.86
N ARG A 71 2.07 -15.69 -13.73
CA ARG A 71 0.66 -15.26 -13.66
C ARG A 71 0.40 -14.03 -14.53
N TYR A 72 1.27 -13.02 -14.42
CA TYR A 72 1.15 -11.79 -15.19
C TYR A 72 1.32 -12.03 -16.70
N ASN A 73 2.26 -12.89 -17.09
CA ASN A 73 2.49 -13.25 -18.50
C ASN A 73 1.34 -14.09 -19.06
N ALA A 74 0.77 -15.00 -18.26
CA ALA A 74 -0.37 -15.83 -18.66
C ALA A 74 -1.63 -14.99 -18.98
N ALA A 75 -1.76 -13.82 -18.36
CA ALA A 75 -2.84 -12.87 -18.65
C ALA A 75 -2.60 -12.00 -19.91
N GLY A 76 -1.64 -12.37 -20.78
CA GLY A 76 -1.37 -11.69 -22.04
C GLY A 76 -0.84 -10.25 -21.88
N GLY A 77 -0.45 -9.85 -20.67
CA GLY A 77 -0.04 -8.49 -20.35
C GLY A 77 -1.18 -7.47 -20.28
N GLU A 78 -2.44 -7.86 -20.48
CA GLU A 78 -3.60 -6.96 -20.37
C GLU A 78 -4.18 -6.90 -18.96
N ALA A 79 -3.71 -7.77 -18.05
CA ALA A 79 -4.12 -7.80 -16.65
C ALA A 79 -3.93 -6.45 -15.94
N THR A 80 -4.89 -6.14 -15.07
CA THR A 80 -4.71 -5.05 -14.11
C THR A 80 -3.78 -5.53 -13.02
N ALA A 81 -2.60 -4.92 -12.94
CA ALA A 81 -1.61 -5.27 -11.92
C ALA A 81 -1.29 -4.09 -11.02
N LEU A 82 -1.39 -4.31 -9.71
CA LEU A 82 -1.06 -3.36 -8.67
C LEU A 82 0.08 -3.94 -7.82
N CYS A 83 0.84 -3.08 -7.15
CA CYS A 83 1.86 -3.53 -6.21
C CYS A 83 2.16 -2.49 -5.15
N GLY A 84 2.80 -2.95 -4.07
CA GLY A 84 3.25 -2.12 -2.98
C GLY A 84 4.07 -2.90 -1.96
N ILE A 85 4.32 -2.24 -0.84
CA ILE A 85 5.03 -2.81 0.31
C ILE A 85 4.21 -2.56 1.57
N PHE A 86 4.33 -3.50 2.51
CA PHE A 86 3.82 -3.43 3.87
C PHE A 86 5.01 -3.63 4.83
N PRO A 87 5.75 -2.55 5.14
CA PRO A 87 6.91 -2.60 6.02
C PRO A 87 6.60 -3.18 7.40
N GLU A 88 5.39 -2.96 7.91
CA GLU A 88 4.93 -3.37 9.25
C GLU A 88 4.94 -4.89 9.45
N VAL A 89 4.77 -5.65 8.35
CA VAL A 89 4.82 -7.12 8.32
C VAL A 89 5.96 -7.65 7.45
N ARG A 90 6.87 -6.77 7.00
CA ARG A 90 8.03 -7.09 6.15
C ARG A 90 7.63 -7.83 4.86
N ARG A 91 6.47 -7.46 4.27
CA ARG A 91 5.97 -8.07 3.03
C ARG A 91 5.90 -7.07 1.88
N ALA A 92 6.31 -7.50 0.70
CA ALA A 92 5.92 -6.87 -0.55
C ALA A 92 4.68 -7.59 -1.07
N TRP A 93 3.88 -6.90 -1.86
CA TRP A 93 2.68 -7.47 -2.45
C TRP A 93 2.50 -7.02 -3.88
N ALA A 94 1.82 -7.86 -4.65
CA ALA A 94 1.34 -7.54 -5.99
C ALA A 94 0.02 -8.24 -6.25
N SER A 95 -0.89 -7.57 -6.95
CA SER A 95 -2.08 -8.22 -7.50
C SER A 95 -1.99 -8.31 -9.02
N VAL A 96 -2.59 -9.35 -9.57
CA VAL A 96 -2.82 -9.55 -11.01
C VAL A 96 -4.26 -10.00 -11.14
N ASP A 97 -5.11 -9.11 -11.66
CA ASP A 97 -6.56 -9.26 -11.69
C ASP A 97 -7.12 -9.59 -10.30
N ASN A 98 -7.58 -10.82 -10.07
CA ASN A 98 -8.18 -11.26 -8.82
C ASN A 98 -7.21 -11.99 -7.87
N SER A 99 -5.98 -12.26 -8.32
CA SER A 99 -4.94 -12.94 -7.53
C SER A 99 -4.05 -11.92 -6.83
N LEU A 100 -3.80 -12.11 -5.55
CA LEU A 100 -2.88 -11.34 -4.72
C LEU A 100 -1.73 -12.22 -4.25
N PHE A 101 -0.51 -11.71 -4.38
CA PHE A 101 0.73 -12.37 -3.98
C PHE A 101 1.39 -11.57 -2.86
N LEU A 102 1.86 -12.25 -1.83
CA LEU A 102 2.67 -11.64 -0.76
C LEU A 102 3.98 -12.40 -0.61
N TRP A 103 5.09 -11.69 -0.46
CA TRP A 103 6.40 -12.30 -0.22
C TRP A 103 7.26 -11.39 0.65
N ARG A 104 8.32 -11.96 1.22
CA ARG A 104 9.29 -11.18 2.00
C ARG A 104 10.20 -10.38 1.10
N PHE A 105 10.33 -9.08 1.38
CA PHE A 105 11.30 -8.21 0.69
C PHE A 105 12.63 -8.08 1.42
N ASP A 106 12.70 -8.47 2.69
CA ASP A 106 13.87 -8.31 3.55
C ASP A 106 14.78 -9.55 3.56
N LYS A 107 14.18 -10.74 3.41
CA LYS A 107 14.89 -12.00 3.23
C LYS A 107 14.06 -12.93 2.37
N TRP A 108 14.64 -13.37 1.25
CA TRP A 108 13.98 -14.35 0.39
C TRP A 108 13.94 -15.71 1.08
N ASP A 109 12.74 -16.24 1.28
CA ASP A 109 12.47 -17.56 1.86
C ASP A 109 11.93 -18.56 0.81
N GLY A 110 11.89 -18.16 -0.46
CA GLY A 110 11.31 -18.95 -1.54
C GLY A 110 9.78 -19.00 -1.54
N GLN A 111 9.12 -18.31 -0.62
CA GLN A 111 7.67 -18.34 -0.47
C GLN A 111 7.01 -17.11 -1.11
N CYS A 112 5.93 -17.36 -1.83
CA CYS A 112 5.09 -16.32 -2.44
C CYS A 112 3.63 -16.80 -2.46
N PRO A 113 2.98 -16.92 -1.27
CA PRO A 113 1.59 -17.35 -1.18
C PRO A 113 0.67 -16.48 -2.06
N GLU A 114 -0.26 -17.17 -2.72
CA GLU A 114 -1.33 -16.57 -3.50
C GLU A 114 -2.64 -16.60 -2.69
N TYR A 115 -3.36 -15.49 -2.73
CA TYR A 115 -4.71 -15.34 -2.21
C TYR A 115 -5.60 -14.80 -3.33
N SER A 116 -6.73 -15.44 -3.61
CA SER A 116 -7.59 -15.08 -4.74
C SER A 116 -8.97 -14.62 -4.27
N GLU A 117 -9.48 -13.59 -4.92
CA GLU A 117 -10.87 -13.12 -4.80
C GLU A 117 -11.70 -13.54 -6.01
N GLU A 118 -13.02 -13.41 -5.93
CA GLU A 118 -13.91 -13.72 -7.07
C GLU A 118 -13.79 -12.69 -8.21
N GLN A 119 -13.45 -11.45 -7.86
CA GLN A 119 -13.36 -10.33 -8.78
C GLN A 119 -11.98 -9.68 -8.77
N ALA A 120 -11.70 -8.92 -9.83
CA ALA A 120 -10.45 -8.19 -9.95
C ALA A 120 -10.26 -7.21 -8.76
N ILE A 121 -9.08 -7.25 -8.17
CA ILE A 121 -8.66 -6.41 -7.06
C ILE A 121 -8.27 -5.04 -7.62
N CYS A 122 -8.97 -4.00 -7.18
CA CYS A 122 -8.76 -2.62 -7.63
C CYS A 122 -7.99 -1.76 -6.61
N ALA A 123 -7.99 -2.14 -5.34
CA ALA A 123 -7.18 -1.49 -4.30
C ALA A 123 -6.84 -2.46 -3.18
N VAL A 124 -5.66 -2.28 -2.57
CA VAL A 124 -5.16 -3.08 -1.45
C VAL A 124 -4.57 -2.16 -0.40
N GLY A 125 -4.85 -2.43 0.88
CA GLY A 125 -4.26 -1.71 2.01
C GLY A 125 -4.07 -2.63 3.21
N LEU A 126 -3.16 -2.24 4.11
CA LEU A 126 -2.92 -2.94 5.37
C LEU A 126 -3.32 -2.02 6.53
N ALA A 127 -4.15 -2.52 7.45
CA ALA A 127 -4.58 -1.80 8.63
C ALA A 127 -4.18 -2.57 9.89
N LYS A 128 -3.87 -1.86 10.98
CA LYS A 128 -3.78 -2.51 12.28
C LYS A 128 -5.17 -2.94 12.75
N SER A 129 -5.27 -4.14 13.31
CA SER A 129 -6.51 -4.62 13.93
C SER A 129 -6.89 -3.78 15.14
N LYS A 130 -8.17 -3.42 15.28
CA LYS A 130 -8.67 -2.73 16.48
C LYS A 130 -8.67 -3.68 17.68
N PRO A 131 -8.17 -3.24 18.86
CA PRO A 131 -8.24 -4.04 20.08
C PRO A 131 -9.67 -4.46 20.40
N GLY A 132 -9.84 -5.74 20.76
CA GLY A 132 -11.12 -6.31 21.18
C GLY A 132 -12.12 -6.58 20.05
N VAL A 133 -11.78 -6.35 18.77
CA VAL A 133 -12.65 -6.69 17.63
C VAL A 133 -12.40 -8.11 17.12
N PHE A 134 -11.15 -8.53 17.10
CA PHE A 134 -10.72 -9.84 16.64
C PHE A 134 -9.97 -10.57 17.75
N VAL A 135 -9.79 -11.89 17.57
CA VAL A 135 -8.86 -12.67 18.39
C VAL A 135 -7.43 -12.13 18.25
N GLU A 136 -6.62 -12.27 19.30
CA GLU A 136 -5.24 -11.73 19.34
C GLU A 136 -4.34 -12.23 18.21
N ALA A 137 -4.67 -13.39 17.63
CA ALA A 137 -3.96 -13.96 16.48
C ALA A 137 -4.10 -13.11 15.20
N ILE A 138 -5.09 -12.23 15.08
CA ILE A 138 -5.26 -11.31 13.95
C ILE A 138 -4.71 -9.93 14.33
N GLN A 139 -3.44 -9.67 14.00
CA GLN A 139 -2.78 -8.40 14.34
C GLN A 139 -3.04 -7.30 13.32
N TYR A 140 -3.18 -7.67 12.04
CA TYR A 140 -3.48 -6.75 10.95
C TYR A 140 -4.68 -7.22 10.14
N LEU A 141 -5.21 -6.30 9.33
CA LEU A 141 -6.28 -6.53 8.40
C LEU A 141 -5.81 -6.09 7.03
N LEU A 142 -5.87 -7.01 6.08
CA LEU A 142 -5.72 -6.72 4.68
C LEU A 142 -7.07 -6.29 4.14
N VAL A 143 -7.12 -5.09 3.58
CA VAL A 143 -8.32 -4.49 3.01
C VAL A 143 -8.23 -4.63 1.50
N LEU A 144 -9.12 -5.43 0.92
CA LEU A 144 -9.24 -5.61 -0.52
C LEU A 144 -10.48 -4.88 -1.01
N SER A 145 -10.33 -4.11 -2.09
CA SER A 145 -11.46 -3.59 -2.84
C SER A 145 -11.56 -4.30 -4.17
N THR A 146 -12.78 -4.72 -4.50
CA THR A 146 -13.19 -5.11 -5.84
C THR A 146 -14.18 -4.07 -6.38
N PRO A 147 -14.60 -4.17 -7.66
CA PRO A 147 -15.67 -3.33 -8.18
C PRO A 147 -17.01 -3.51 -7.45
N VAL A 148 -17.27 -4.66 -6.83
CA VAL A 148 -18.57 -4.98 -6.22
C VAL A 148 -18.56 -4.90 -4.69
N GLU A 149 -17.41 -5.13 -4.04
CA GLU A 149 -17.34 -5.17 -2.58
C GLU A 149 -15.97 -4.82 -2.00
N LEU A 150 -15.99 -4.58 -0.70
CA LEU A 150 -14.84 -4.38 0.16
C LEU A 150 -14.75 -5.57 1.10
N VAL A 151 -13.61 -6.25 1.08
CA VAL A 151 -13.36 -7.47 1.86
C VAL A 151 -12.26 -7.18 2.87
N LEU A 152 -12.50 -7.54 4.14
CA LEU A 152 -11.46 -7.60 5.15
C LEU A 152 -10.95 -9.03 5.26
N VAL A 153 -9.62 -9.19 5.25
CA VAL A 153 -8.94 -10.46 5.46
C VAL A 153 -8.03 -10.30 6.67
N GLY A 154 -8.13 -11.22 7.62
CA GLY A 154 -7.26 -11.23 8.80
C GLY A 154 -5.83 -11.58 8.41
N VAL A 155 -4.87 -10.88 9.00
CA VAL A 155 -3.44 -11.16 8.81
C VAL A 155 -2.88 -11.61 10.15
N CYS A 156 -2.43 -12.86 10.18
CA CYS A 156 -1.84 -13.49 11.34
C CYS A 156 -0.34 -13.60 11.13
N CYS A 157 0.43 -13.03 12.05
CA CYS A 157 1.88 -13.07 12.05
C CYS A 157 2.38 -14.04 13.12
N SER A 158 3.23 -14.99 12.73
CA SER A 158 3.91 -15.89 13.66
C SER A 158 5.42 -15.65 13.62
N GLY A 159 6.01 -15.68 14.82
CA GLY A 159 7.44 -15.55 14.99
C GLY A 159 8.19 -16.80 14.58
N SER A 160 9.47 -16.66 14.24
CA SER A 160 10.37 -17.80 14.10
C SER A 160 10.53 -18.53 15.43
N GLY A 161 10.83 -19.84 15.41
CA GLY A 161 10.96 -20.65 16.63
C GLY A 161 12.04 -20.17 17.63
N ASP A 162 12.95 -19.28 17.18
CA ASP A 162 13.98 -18.63 17.99
C ASP A 162 13.55 -17.26 18.57
N GLY A 163 12.37 -16.76 18.19
CA GLY A 163 11.80 -15.48 18.66
C GLY A 163 12.46 -14.22 18.08
N VAL A 164 13.43 -14.35 17.17
CA VAL A 164 14.18 -13.20 16.62
C VAL A 164 13.36 -12.42 15.59
N ASP A 165 12.56 -13.12 14.80
CA ASP A 165 11.71 -12.53 13.77
C ASP A 165 10.23 -12.75 14.07
N PRO A 166 9.50 -11.74 14.59
CA PRO A 166 8.07 -11.86 14.90
C PRO A 166 7.18 -11.95 13.65
N TYR A 167 7.74 -11.70 12.46
CA TYR A 167 7.05 -11.73 11.17
C TYR A 167 7.62 -12.80 10.24
N ALA A 168 8.20 -13.86 10.83
CA ALA A 168 8.74 -15.01 10.11
C ALA A 168 7.72 -15.53 9.10
N GLU A 169 6.53 -15.84 9.60
CA GLU A 169 5.41 -16.34 8.82
C GLU A 169 4.24 -15.34 8.88
N VAL A 170 3.56 -15.22 7.75
CA VAL A 170 2.35 -14.41 7.60
C VAL A 170 1.31 -15.27 6.90
N SER A 171 0.18 -15.48 7.55
CA SER A 171 -0.96 -16.20 6.98
C SER A 171 -2.18 -15.29 6.87
N LEU A 172 -3.01 -15.56 5.86
CA LEU A 172 -4.22 -14.81 5.56
C LEU A 172 -5.45 -15.63 5.96
N GLN A 173 -6.33 -15.02 6.75
CA GLN A 173 -7.54 -15.63 7.29
C GLN A 173 -8.77 -14.93 6.70
N PRO A 174 -9.59 -15.59 5.87
CA PRO A 174 -10.83 -15.00 5.36
C PRO A 174 -11.79 -14.58 6.49
N LEU A 175 -12.43 -13.43 6.34
CA LEU A 175 -13.43 -12.90 7.29
C LEU A 175 -14.74 -12.56 6.57
N PRO A 176 -15.54 -13.55 6.14
CA PRO A 176 -16.71 -13.34 5.27
C PRO A 176 -17.79 -12.45 5.90
N GLU A 177 -17.87 -12.39 7.24
CA GLU A 177 -18.81 -11.51 7.96
C GLU A 177 -18.39 -10.03 7.93
N TYR A 178 -17.22 -9.72 7.38
CA TYR A 178 -16.64 -8.39 7.28
C TYR A 178 -16.55 -7.85 5.85
N THR A 179 -17.39 -8.38 4.97
CA THR A 179 -17.54 -7.92 3.58
C THR A 179 -18.68 -6.89 3.47
N VAL A 180 -18.46 -5.82 2.70
CA VAL A 180 -19.42 -4.72 2.51
C VAL A 180 -19.51 -4.37 1.03
N PRO A 181 -20.71 -4.15 0.46
CA PRO A 181 -20.84 -3.73 -0.92
C PRO A 181 -20.12 -2.40 -1.23
N SER A 182 -19.56 -2.31 -2.43
CA SER A 182 -18.97 -1.10 -2.99
C SER A 182 -20.02 -0.07 -3.39
N ASP A 183 -21.29 -0.48 -3.46
CA ASP A 183 -22.43 0.30 -3.95
C ASP A 183 -22.19 0.90 -5.34
N GLY A 184 -21.47 0.16 -6.20
CA GLY A 184 -21.12 0.58 -7.56
C GLY A 184 -19.95 1.57 -7.62
N VAL A 185 -19.33 1.91 -6.49
CA VAL A 185 -18.19 2.83 -6.43
C VAL A 185 -16.90 2.02 -6.34
N SER A 186 -16.07 2.06 -7.38
CA SER A 186 -14.73 1.48 -7.31
C SER A 186 -13.82 2.31 -6.41
N MET A 187 -13.22 1.70 -5.39
CA MET A 187 -12.23 2.40 -4.57
C MET A 187 -10.90 2.55 -5.32
N THR A 188 -10.23 3.66 -5.07
CA THR A 188 -9.01 4.07 -5.78
C THR A 188 -7.80 4.17 -4.83
N CYS A 189 -8.04 4.34 -3.53
CA CYS A 189 -7.03 4.39 -2.50
C CYS A 189 -7.61 3.91 -1.17
N ILE A 190 -6.75 3.32 -0.35
CA ILE A 190 -7.03 2.86 1.00
C ILE A 190 -5.93 3.45 1.89
N ALA A 191 -6.33 4.13 2.96
CA ALA A 191 -5.42 4.68 3.95
C ALA A 191 -5.85 4.23 5.34
N CYS A 192 -4.88 3.90 6.18
CA CYS A 192 -5.12 3.31 7.49
C CYS A 192 -4.45 4.15 8.57
N THR A 193 -4.97 4.06 9.78
CA THR A 193 -4.36 4.67 10.97
C THR A 193 -3.76 3.61 11.89
N ASP A 194 -2.83 4.03 12.73
CA ASP A 194 -2.26 3.25 13.83
C ASP A 194 -3.33 2.72 14.82
N ARG A 195 -4.49 3.39 14.89
CA ARG A 195 -5.66 3.00 15.69
C ARG A 195 -6.65 2.09 14.94
N GLY A 196 -6.29 1.60 13.76
CA GLY A 196 -7.09 0.66 12.98
C GLY A 196 -8.31 1.27 12.29
N ARG A 197 -8.41 2.60 12.17
CA ARG A 197 -9.41 3.23 11.27
C ARG A 197 -8.97 3.06 9.83
N ILE A 198 -9.94 2.82 8.94
CA ILE A 198 -9.72 2.56 7.51
C ILE A 198 -10.52 3.60 6.73
N PHE A 199 -9.83 4.35 5.88
CA PHE A 199 -10.39 5.35 4.99
C PHE A 199 -10.22 4.92 3.55
N LEU A 200 -11.21 5.24 2.72
CA LEU A 200 -11.24 4.85 1.31
C LEU A 200 -11.57 6.09 0.48
N SER A 201 -10.96 6.20 -0.71
CA SER A 201 -11.39 7.18 -1.72
C SER A 201 -12.07 6.47 -2.88
N GLY A 202 -13.31 6.85 -3.17
CA GLY A 202 -14.05 6.34 -4.31
C GLY A 202 -13.69 7.07 -5.61
N ARG A 203 -13.93 6.42 -6.74
CA ARG A 203 -13.79 7.05 -8.08
C ARG A 203 -14.81 8.17 -8.32
N ASP A 204 -15.87 8.19 -7.54
CA ASP A 204 -16.88 9.24 -7.46
C ASP A 204 -16.39 10.54 -6.78
N GLY A 205 -15.15 10.56 -6.27
CA GLY A 205 -14.57 11.71 -5.59
C GLY A 205 -14.94 11.82 -4.11
N HIS A 206 -15.64 10.84 -3.55
CA HIS A 206 -16.02 10.82 -2.15
C HIS A 206 -15.00 10.09 -1.28
N ILE A 207 -14.91 10.53 -0.02
CA ILE A 207 -14.15 9.85 1.03
C ILE A 207 -15.12 9.06 1.90
N TYR A 208 -14.76 7.81 2.17
CA TYR A 208 -15.49 6.88 2.98
C TYR A 208 -14.66 6.43 4.18
N GLU A 209 -15.34 6.04 5.26
CA GLU A 209 -14.73 5.31 6.37
C GLU A 209 -15.37 3.92 6.46
N LEU A 210 -14.53 2.90 6.60
CA LEU A 210 -14.97 1.53 6.85
C LEU A 210 -15.01 1.28 8.36
N HIS A 211 -16.21 1.12 8.89
CA HIS A 211 -16.44 0.80 10.29
C HIS A 211 -16.60 -0.70 10.45
N TYR A 212 -15.75 -1.30 11.26
CA TYR A 212 -15.82 -2.71 11.63
C TYR A 212 -15.80 -2.88 13.15
N THR A 213 -16.57 -3.86 13.66
CA THR A 213 -16.81 -4.15 15.08
C THR A 213 -17.04 -5.65 15.28
N THR A 214 -17.05 -6.14 16.52
CA THR A 214 -17.40 -7.54 16.84
C THR A 214 -18.80 -7.95 16.37
N GLY A 215 -19.66 -6.98 16.05
CA GLY A 215 -21.10 -7.17 15.91
C GLY A 215 -21.76 -7.34 17.27
N SER A 216 -22.99 -6.86 17.37
CA SER A 216 -23.89 -7.22 18.46
C SER A 216 -25.34 -7.07 18.00
N GLY A 217 -26.17 -8.08 18.28
CA GLY A 217 -27.58 -8.09 17.90
C GLY A 217 -27.80 -7.87 16.39
N TRP A 218 -28.50 -6.79 16.03
CA TRP A 218 -28.86 -6.45 14.64
C TRP A 218 -27.81 -5.58 13.92
N HIS A 219 -26.76 -5.14 14.60
CA HIS A 219 -25.72 -4.31 13.98
C HIS A 219 -24.79 -5.16 13.11
N LYS A 220 -24.70 -4.80 11.82
CA LYS A 220 -23.72 -5.39 10.90
C LYS A 220 -22.30 -5.22 11.45
N ARG A 221 -21.46 -6.26 11.31
CA ARG A 221 -20.06 -6.25 11.76
C ARG A 221 -19.20 -5.28 10.98
N CYS A 222 -19.52 -5.04 9.72
CA CYS A 222 -18.80 -4.12 8.85
C CYS A 222 -19.79 -3.24 8.08
N ARG A 223 -19.47 -1.94 7.94
CA ARG A 223 -20.25 -0.98 7.14
C ARG A 223 -19.35 0.10 6.56
N LYS A 224 -19.70 0.58 5.36
CA LYS A 224 -19.06 1.70 4.67
C LYS A 224 -19.89 2.96 4.90
N VAL A 225 -19.25 4.04 5.34
CA VAL A 225 -19.92 5.33 5.63
C VAL A 225 -19.29 6.41 4.76
N CYS A 226 -20.09 7.12 3.96
CA CYS A 226 -19.61 8.28 3.22
C CYS A 226 -19.46 9.47 4.18
N LEU A 227 -18.26 10.06 4.22
CA LEU A 227 -17.94 11.20 5.09
C LEU A 227 -18.17 12.56 4.39
N THR A 228 -18.40 12.54 3.08
CA THR A 228 -18.43 13.75 2.24
C THR A 228 -19.80 14.04 1.65
N SER A 229 -20.81 13.22 1.95
CA SER A 229 -22.19 13.32 1.44
C SER A 229 -23.01 14.50 2.00
N GLY A 230 -22.41 15.43 2.76
CA GLY A 230 -23.11 16.57 3.38
C GLY A 230 -22.40 17.93 3.25
N LEU A 231 -21.23 18.00 2.63
CA LEU A 231 -20.60 19.27 2.27
C LEU A 231 -20.83 19.52 0.77
N GLY A 232 -21.30 20.72 0.41
CA GLY A 232 -21.53 21.11 -0.99
C GLY A 232 -20.36 20.67 -1.87
N SER A 233 -20.67 19.91 -2.91
CA SER A 233 -19.70 19.18 -3.74
C SER A 233 -18.66 20.12 -4.35
N VAL A 234 -17.53 20.28 -3.65
CA VAL A 234 -16.29 20.72 -4.27
C VAL A 234 -15.59 19.43 -4.67
N GLY A 235 -15.80 19.01 -5.91
CA GLY A 235 -15.22 17.79 -6.45
C GLY A 235 -13.74 17.71 -6.13
N CYS A 236 -13.36 16.77 -5.26
CA CYS A 236 -11.97 16.46 -4.98
C CYS A 236 -11.42 15.71 -6.20
N THR A 237 -11.06 16.46 -7.26
CA THR A 237 -10.56 15.90 -8.53
C THR A 237 -9.20 15.24 -8.39
N LYS A 238 -8.56 15.39 -7.23
CA LYS A 238 -7.38 14.65 -6.80
C LYS A 238 -7.47 14.43 -5.30
N CYS A 239 -7.98 13.28 -4.86
CA CYS A 239 -7.38 12.68 -3.67
C CYS A 239 -5.92 12.41 -4.06
N VAL A 240 -5.04 13.33 -3.63
CA VAL A 240 -3.61 13.10 -3.64
C VAL A 240 -3.43 11.73 -2.99
N GLN A 241 -2.71 10.82 -3.66
CA GLN A 241 -2.21 9.62 -3.02
C GLN A 241 -1.38 10.07 -1.81
N VAL A 242 -2.02 10.19 -0.66
CA VAL A 242 -1.35 10.35 0.62
C VAL A 242 -0.88 8.95 0.94
N TRP A 243 0.40 8.72 0.68
CA TRP A 243 1.07 7.48 1.02
C TRP A 243 0.96 7.30 2.54
N SER A 244 0.40 6.15 2.94
CA SER A 244 0.37 5.75 4.35
C SER A 244 1.81 5.71 4.86
N CYS A 245 2.00 6.26 6.07
CA CYS A 245 3.27 6.45 6.77
C CYS A 245 4.05 5.15 6.98
#